data_AF-A0AAW2ICP0-F1
#
_entry.id   AF-A0AAW2ICP0-F1
#
_cell.length_a   1.000
_cell.length_b   1.000
_cell.length_c   1.000
_cell.angle_alpha   90.00
_cell.angle_beta   90.00
_cell.angle_gamma   90.00
#
_symmetry.space_group_name_H-M   'P 1'
#
loop_
_entity.id
_entity.type
_entity.pdbx_description
1 polymer ?
#
loop_
_entity_poly.entity_id
_entity_poly.type
_entity_poly.pdbx_seq_one_letter_code
_entity_poly.pdbx_strand_id
1 'polypeptide(L)'
;MSTTLLLLLFLLTVFVQGVQKNGDGLSLWIDSQQVKMFSGYAMGEIHVIDDGIVLPYLLDPNFENYLPMIPSEVNSVNFTWRSGNKKYFYHFDILKTLDESILDPPQISIKAKGKIPKRPKVFSVLLPCSGNRSGIAPFEVGLLIETRKGKPLVGTPLRLKIRKECAPEGIFPAGPDPECDKKCANGGWCNHDKICQCPEGYMGLYCKTALCYPQCMNGGNCTAPGVCSCPNGYQGRHCEGGICRDKCLNGGKCIQKDTCECPKGYFGRRCEYSKCVIPCLNGGKCRGANKCRCPLGYRGNHCEIDSRVAQRSLCTKPCAHGSCQPDNTCLCDPGWSGRRCQLRVQLQKKKGTT
;
A
#
# COMPACT_ATOMS: atom_id res chain seq x y z
N MET A 1 -18.04 -8.60 -6.75
CA MET A 1 -16.70 -8.73 -7.38
C MET A 1 -15.77 -7.85 -6.58
N SER A 2 -14.79 -8.45 -5.93
CA SER A 2 -14.00 -7.84 -4.86
C SER A 2 -13.08 -6.74 -5.41
N THR A 3 -12.92 -5.66 -4.65
CA THR A 3 -12.00 -4.54 -4.93
C THR A 3 -10.54 -5.01 -5.13
N THR A 4 -10.19 -6.18 -4.59
CA THR A 4 -8.93 -6.89 -4.83
C THR A 4 -8.72 -7.31 -6.29
N LEU A 5 -9.79 -7.67 -7.00
CA LEU A 5 -9.73 -8.04 -8.41
C LEU A 5 -9.58 -6.81 -9.31
N LEU A 6 -10.14 -5.67 -8.89
CA LEU A 6 -9.94 -4.38 -9.57
C LEU A 6 -8.50 -3.89 -9.43
N LEU A 7 -7.85 -4.10 -8.28
CA LEU A 7 -6.45 -3.74 -8.06
C LEU A 7 -5.49 -4.64 -8.86
N LEU A 8 -5.78 -5.94 -8.93
CA LEU A 8 -5.06 -6.90 -9.79
C LEU A 8 -5.27 -6.62 -11.27
N LEU A 9 -6.49 -6.25 -11.69
CA LEU A 9 -6.76 -5.80 -13.06
C LEU A 9 -6.08 -4.45 -13.35
N PHE A 10 -6.01 -3.52 -12.39
CA PHE A 10 -5.29 -2.26 -12.55
C PHE A 10 -3.79 -2.50 -12.70
N LEU A 11 -3.20 -3.36 -11.86
CA LEU A 11 -1.81 -3.80 -11.97
C LEU A 11 -1.55 -4.54 -13.29
N LEU A 12 -2.44 -5.43 -13.73
CA LEU A 12 -2.32 -6.14 -15.01
C LEU A 12 -2.53 -5.21 -16.22
N THR A 13 -3.39 -4.19 -16.14
CA THR A 13 -3.55 -3.20 -17.22
C THR A 13 -2.41 -2.20 -17.31
N VAL A 14 -1.75 -1.90 -16.18
CA VAL A 14 -0.53 -1.07 -16.17
C VAL A 14 0.66 -1.82 -16.77
N PHE A 15 0.67 -3.16 -16.72
CA PHE A 15 1.72 -3.99 -17.33
C PHE A 15 1.55 -4.27 -18.84
N VAL A 16 0.49 -3.80 -19.51
CA VAL A 16 0.24 -4.05 -20.96
C VAL A 16 0.13 -2.76 -21.79
N GLN A 17 0.61 -1.64 -21.30
CA GLN A 17 1.01 -0.54 -22.17
C GLN A 17 2.52 -0.38 -22.09
N GLY A 18 3.20 -1.27 -22.81
CA GLY A 18 4.55 -1.00 -23.29
C GLY A 18 4.51 0.28 -24.10
N VAL A 19 4.77 1.41 -23.45
CA VAL A 19 5.21 2.62 -24.13
C VAL A 19 6.41 2.18 -24.94
N GLN A 20 6.32 2.26 -26.28
CA GLN A 20 7.48 2.09 -27.15
C GLN A 20 8.53 3.11 -26.72
N LYS A 21 9.52 2.68 -25.94
CA LYS A 21 10.61 3.52 -25.47
C LYS A 21 11.82 3.31 -26.36
N ASN A 22 12.23 4.38 -27.04
CA ASN A 22 13.60 4.48 -27.53
C ASN A 22 14.50 4.45 -26.29
N GLY A 23 15.30 3.40 -26.10
CA GLY A 23 16.11 3.14 -24.90
C GLY A 23 17.28 4.11 -24.64
N ASP A 24 17.10 5.39 -24.94
CA ASP A 24 18.13 6.43 -25.10
C ASP A 24 17.95 7.64 -24.15
N GLY A 25 17.01 7.58 -23.20
CA GLY A 25 16.78 8.63 -22.20
C GLY A 25 17.44 8.41 -20.85
N LEU A 26 17.11 9.31 -19.91
CA LEU A 26 17.58 9.26 -18.53
C LEU A 26 16.94 8.09 -17.80
N SER A 27 17.76 7.20 -17.25
CA SER A 27 17.28 6.12 -16.37
C SER A 27 18.08 6.12 -15.08
N LEU A 28 17.42 5.81 -13.97
CA LEU A 28 17.99 5.58 -12.64
C LEU A 28 17.30 4.36 -12.05
N TRP A 29 18.04 3.34 -11.65
CA TRP A 29 17.49 2.08 -11.15
C TRP A 29 18.40 1.39 -10.15
N ILE A 30 17.86 0.39 -9.47
CA ILE A 30 18.60 -0.58 -8.65
C ILE A 30 18.64 -1.88 -9.43
N ASP A 31 19.84 -2.42 -9.64
CA ASP A 31 20.05 -3.64 -10.43
C ASP A 31 19.39 -4.86 -9.76
N SER A 32 18.89 -5.79 -10.59
CA SER A 32 18.17 -6.99 -10.16
C SER A 32 18.94 -7.85 -9.16
N GLN A 33 20.27 -7.92 -9.26
CA GLN A 33 21.10 -8.63 -8.27
C GLN A 33 21.02 -7.99 -6.89
N GLN A 34 21.01 -6.67 -6.80
CA GLN A 34 20.91 -5.97 -5.54
C GLN A 34 19.48 -5.97 -5.00
N VAL A 35 18.48 -5.90 -5.87
CA VAL A 35 17.09 -6.13 -5.48
C VAL A 35 16.92 -7.55 -4.93
N LYS A 36 17.55 -8.55 -5.54
CA LYS A 36 17.58 -9.93 -5.04
C LYS A 36 18.23 -10.04 -3.67
N MET A 37 19.31 -9.32 -3.41
CA MET A 37 19.93 -9.27 -2.08
C MET A 37 19.00 -8.68 -1.00
N PHE A 38 18.19 -7.67 -1.34
CA PHE A 38 17.30 -7.02 -0.38
C PHE A 38 15.92 -7.68 -0.24
N SER A 39 15.40 -8.28 -1.31
CA SER A 39 14.05 -8.86 -1.34
C SER A 39 14.04 -10.38 -1.22
N GLY A 40 15.19 -11.03 -1.46
CA GLY A 40 15.33 -12.47 -1.40
C GLY A 40 14.64 -13.16 -2.57
N TYR A 41 14.08 -12.42 -3.52
CA TYR A 41 13.46 -12.95 -4.73
C TYR A 41 14.19 -12.40 -5.94
N ALA A 42 14.26 -13.19 -7.02
CA ALA A 42 14.66 -12.68 -8.32
C ALA A 42 13.58 -11.73 -8.88
N MET A 43 13.47 -10.53 -8.31
CA MET A 43 12.74 -9.43 -8.91
C MET A 43 13.62 -8.74 -9.96
N GLY A 44 12.97 -8.15 -10.97
CA GLY A 44 13.66 -7.34 -11.98
C GLY A 44 14.30 -6.07 -11.39
N GLU A 45 14.81 -5.22 -12.27
CA GLU A 45 15.33 -3.90 -11.88
C GLU A 45 14.22 -3.04 -11.26
N ILE A 46 14.56 -2.32 -10.18
CA ILE A 46 13.65 -1.30 -9.61
C ILE A 46 14.03 0.04 -10.23
N HIS A 47 13.23 0.53 -11.16
CA HIS A 47 13.46 1.82 -11.80
C HIS A 47 12.92 2.98 -10.97
N VAL A 48 13.73 3.96 -10.63
CA VAL A 48 13.26 5.22 -10.03
C VAL A 48 12.82 6.20 -11.12
N ILE A 49 13.64 6.27 -12.19
CA ILE A 49 13.40 7.09 -13.37
C ILE A 49 13.59 6.20 -14.57
N ASP A 50 12.65 6.25 -15.51
CA ASP A 50 12.76 5.50 -16.76
C ASP A 50 12.40 6.36 -17.96
N ASP A 51 13.37 6.55 -18.86
CA ASP A 51 13.31 7.41 -20.04
C ASP A 51 12.94 8.88 -19.72
N GLY A 52 13.51 9.41 -18.64
CA GLY A 52 13.32 10.79 -18.18
C GLY A 52 11.99 11.04 -17.45
N ILE A 53 11.24 9.98 -17.13
CA ILE A 53 10.00 10.06 -16.37
C ILE A 53 10.23 9.45 -14.99
N VAL A 54 9.94 10.22 -13.94
CA VAL A 54 9.87 9.68 -12.57
C VAL A 54 8.67 8.74 -12.47
N LEU A 55 8.86 7.52 -11.99
CA LEU A 55 7.78 6.54 -11.98
C LEU A 55 6.64 6.98 -11.02
N PRO A 56 5.35 6.88 -11.44
CA PRO A 56 4.23 7.46 -10.71
C PRO A 56 4.06 6.96 -9.27
N TYR A 57 4.45 5.72 -8.97
CA TYR A 57 4.33 5.18 -7.61
C TYR A 57 5.19 5.92 -6.58
N LEU A 58 6.27 6.58 -7.02
CA LEU A 58 7.12 7.42 -6.16
C LEU A 58 6.46 8.76 -5.81
N LEU A 59 5.41 9.14 -6.54
CA LEU A 59 4.65 10.37 -6.33
C LEU A 59 3.42 10.16 -5.45
N ASP A 60 3.15 8.92 -5.02
CA ASP A 60 2.08 8.62 -4.06
C ASP A 60 2.45 9.20 -2.68
N PRO A 61 1.62 10.04 -2.06
CA PRO A 61 1.88 10.57 -0.71
C PRO A 61 2.01 9.49 0.37
N ASN A 62 1.50 8.28 0.13
CA ASN A 62 1.62 7.15 1.04
C ASN A 62 2.82 6.24 0.72
N PHE A 63 3.60 6.54 -0.32
CA PHE A 63 4.72 5.70 -0.74
C PHE A 63 5.68 5.37 0.41
N GLU A 64 5.94 6.34 1.29
CA GLU A 64 6.81 6.19 2.46
C GLU A 64 6.32 5.09 3.43
N ASN A 65 5.01 4.83 3.51
CA ASN A 65 4.45 3.78 4.37
C ASN A 65 4.67 2.37 3.82
N TYR A 66 4.99 2.26 2.53
CA TYR A 66 5.24 0.98 1.87
C TYR A 66 6.74 0.70 1.70
N LEU A 67 7.61 1.67 2.01
CA LEU A 67 9.05 1.49 1.95
C LEU A 67 9.50 0.50 3.03
N PRO A 68 10.19 -0.59 2.65
CA PRO A 68 10.71 -1.52 3.64
C PRO A 68 11.82 -0.84 4.45
N MET A 69 11.94 -1.25 5.71
CA MET A 69 13.10 -0.91 6.52
C MET A 69 14.36 -1.55 5.91
N ILE A 70 15.44 -0.77 5.80
CA ILE A 70 16.76 -1.28 5.46
C ILE A 70 17.32 -1.98 6.69
N PRO A 71 17.69 -3.27 6.61
CA PRO A 71 18.10 -4.06 7.76
C PRO A 71 19.52 -3.71 8.22
N SER A 72 19.90 -4.14 9.43
CA SER A 72 21.19 -3.85 10.06
C SER A 72 22.41 -4.21 9.20
N GLU A 73 22.28 -5.23 8.36
CA GLU A 73 23.33 -5.86 7.58
C GLU A 73 23.67 -5.14 6.27
N VAL A 74 22.83 -4.18 5.85
CA VAL A 74 23.02 -3.45 4.59
C VAL A 74 23.73 -2.12 4.84
N ASN A 75 25.03 -2.07 4.58
CA ASN A 75 25.83 -0.85 4.79
C ASN A 75 25.80 0.10 3.59
N SER A 76 25.35 -0.36 2.42
CA SER A 76 25.23 0.48 1.24
C SER A 76 24.18 -0.02 0.25
N VAL A 77 23.63 0.91 -0.52
CA VAL A 77 22.72 0.65 -1.65
C VAL A 77 23.36 1.19 -2.92
N ASN A 78 23.44 0.38 -3.96
CA ASN A 78 23.98 0.77 -5.25
C ASN A 78 22.84 1.21 -6.16
N PHE A 79 23.11 2.25 -6.92
CA PHE A 79 22.20 2.79 -7.90
C PHE A 79 22.96 2.89 -9.21
N THR A 80 22.30 2.48 -10.28
CA THR A 80 22.82 2.61 -11.63
C THR A 80 22.03 3.67 -12.36
N TRP A 81 22.73 4.57 -13.04
CA TRP A 81 22.10 5.63 -13.81
C TRP A 81 22.78 5.85 -15.15
N ARG A 82 22.04 6.43 -16.09
CA ARG A 82 22.54 6.88 -17.39
C ARG A 82 21.69 8.03 -17.89
N SER A 83 22.29 8.93 -18.65
CA SER A 83 21.61 10.07 -19.28
C SER A 83 21.22 9.83 -20.75
N GLY A 84 21.77 8.78 -21.36
CA GLY A 84 21.61 8.50 -22.78
C GLY A 84 22.16 9.63 -23.64
N ASN A 85 21.39 10.11 -24.62
CA ASN A 85 21.86 11.13 -25.57
C ASN A 85 21.71 12.59 -25.06
N LYS A 86 20.88 12.81 -24.04
CA LYS A 86 20.64 14.15 -23.47
C LYS A 86 21.59 14.44 -22.30
N LYS A 87 21.81 15.71 -21.99
CA LYS A 87 22.65 16.13 -20.85
C LYS A 87 21.77 16.49 -19.66
N TYR A 88 21.99 15.78 -18.55
CA TYR A 88 21.35 16.02 -17.26
C TYR A 88 22.39 16.28 -16.18
N PHE A 89 22.01 17.08 -15.20
CA PHE A 89 22.80 17.42 -14.04
C PHE A 89 22.03 17.00 -12.79
N TYR A 90 22.74 16.56 -11.78
CA TYR A 90 22.16 16.10 -10.52
C TYR A 90 22.67 16.95 -9.37
N HIS A 91 21.85 17.06 -8.34
CA HIS A 91 22.17 17.70 -7.08
C HIS A 91 21.50 16.94 -5.93
N PHE A 92 22.31 16.32 -5.08
CA PHE A 92 21.89 15.82 -3.78
C PHE A 92 21.88 16.97 -2.80
N ASP A 93 20.70 17.48 -2.50
CA ASP A 93 20.49 18.65 -1.64
C ASP A 93 20.10 18.26 -0.20
N ILE A 94 19.70 17.01 0.03
CA ILE A 94 19.44 16.46 1.36
C ILE A 94 20.15 15.10 1.49
N LEU A 95 21.04 14.99 2.46
CA LEU A 95 21.65 13.75 2.93
C LEU A 95 21.78 13.88 4.46
N LYS A 96 20.71 13.56 5.19
CA LYS A 96 20.67 13.74 6.64
C LYS A 96 19.98 12.56 7.32
N THR A 97 20.37 12.34 8.56
CA THR A 97 19.71 11.41 9.50
C THR A 97 18.85 12.22 10.47
N LEU A 98 17.79 11.61 11.01
CA LEU A 98 16.97 12.22 12.07
C LEU A 98 17.40 11.74 13.47
N ASP A 99 18.25 10.72 13.55
CA ASP A 99 18.81 10.21 14.81
C ASP A 99 20.29 9.84 14.62
N GLU A 100 21.16 10.84 14.83
CA GLU A 100 22.63 10.70 14.76
C GLU A 100 23.19 9.76 15.84
N SER A 101 22.43 9.45 16.89
CA SER A 101 22.90 8.53 17.93
C SER A 101 22.87 7.05 17.50
N ILE A 102 22.18 6.76 16.40
CA ILE A 102 22.00 5.41 15.85
C ILE A 102 22.65 5.29 14.46
N LEU A 103 22.46 6.29 13.60
CA LEU A 103 22.93 6.28 12.21
C LEU A 103 23.55 7.64 11.87
N ASP A 104 24.78 7.65 11.40
CA ASP A 104 25.45 8.86 10.92
C ASP A 104 24.87 9.29 9.56
N PRO A 105 25.03 10.57 9.15
CA PRO A 105 24.48 11.07 7.88
C PRO A 105 24.88 10.20 6.67
N PRO A 106 23.94 9.86 5.76
CA PRO A 106 24.24 9.07 4.58
C PRO A 106 25.32 9.72 3.71
N GLN A 107 26.24 8.91 3.21
CA GLN A 107 27.30 9.37 2.31
C GLN A 107 27.09 8.82 0.90
N ILE A 108 27.63 9.48 -0.10
CA ILE A 108 27.54 9.06 -1.50
C ILE A 108 28.93 8.87 -2.09
N SER A 109 29.11 7.83 -2.91
CA SER A 109 30.40 7.51 -3.55
C SER A 109 30.80 8.48 -4.68
N ILE A 110 30.01 9.52 -4.90
CA ILE A 110 30.17 10.55 -5.94
C ILE A 110 30.01 11.94 -5.31
N LYS A 111 30.40 13.00 -6.03
CA LYS A 111 30.18 14.38 -5.56
C LYS A 111 28.68 14.68 -5.44
N ALA A 112 28.28 15.54 -4.51
CA ALA A 112 26.87 15.94 -4.32
C ALA A 112 26.24 16.65 -5.52
N LYS A 113 27.03 17.32 -6.36
CA LYS A 113 26.59 17.91 -7.62
C LYS A 113 27.45 17.42 -8.77
N GLY A 114 26.85 17.20 -9.93
CA GLY A 114 27.61 16.80 -11.10
C GLY A 114 26.75 16.56 -12.33
N LYS A 115 27.38 16.01 -13.36
CA LYS A 115 26.74 15.62 -14.61
C LYS A 115 26.46 14.12 -14.60
N ILE A 116 25.27 13.72 -15.01
CA ILE A 116 24.90 12.30 -15.14
C ILE A 116 25.66 11.70 -16.35
N PRO A 117 26.31 10.53 -16.20
CA PRO A 117 27.10 9.92 -17.26
C PRO A 117 26.24 9.48 -18.44
N LYS A 118 26.82 9.46 -19.65
CA LYS A 118 26.13 9.01 -20.88
C LYS A 118 25.82 7.51 -20.84
N ARG A 119 26.80 6.71 -20.41
CA ARG A 119 26.69 5.26 -20.25
C ARG A 119 26.29 4.91 -18.81
N PRO A 120 25.71 3.71 -18.58
CA PRO A 120 25.44 3.20 -17.23
C PRO A 120 26.66 3.32 -16.34
N LYS A 121 26.48 3.92 -15.15
CA LYS A 121 27.51 3.98 -14.11
C LYS A 121 26.86 3.76 -12.75
N VAL A 122 27.53 2.97 -11.94
CA VAL A 122 27.10 2.70 -10.55
C VAL A 122 27.60 3.82 -9.65
N PHE A 123 26.77 4.22 -8.69
CA PHE A 123 27.18 4.94 -7.49
C PHE A 123 26.51 4.30 -6.27
N SER A 124 27.08 4.51 -5.09
CA SER A 124 26.60 3.91 -3.85
C SER A 124 26.17 4.98 -2.86
N VAL A 125 25.08 4.73 -2.15
CA VAL A 125 24.68 5.45 -0.94
C VAL A 125 25.09 4.60 0.25
N LEU A 126 26.03 5.11 1.05
CA LEU A 126 26.55 4.47 2.26
C LEU A 126 25.67 4.86 3.46
N LEU A 127 25.39 3.88 4.32
CA LEU A 127 24.50 4.00 5.49
C LEU A 127 25.27 3.61 6.78
N PRO A 128 26.17 4.47 7.26
CA PRO A 128 27.01 4.21 8.43
C PRO A 128 26.20 4.22 9.75
N CYS A 129 26.14 3.08 10.44
CA CYS A 129 25.61 3.02 11.81
C CYS A 129 26.63 3.57 12.81
N SER A 130 26.19 4.34 13.80
CA SER A 130 27.06 5.05 14.76
C SER A 130 27.75 4.11 15.79
N GLY A 131 27.64 2.79 15.61
CA GLY A 131 28.27 1.71 16.39
C GLY A 131 27.87 1.57 17.87
N ASN A 132 27.42 2.63 18.50
CA ASN A 132 27.27 2.73 19.95
C ASN A 132 25.86 2.34 20.45
N ARG A 133 24.87 2.25 19.56
CA ARG A 133 23.47 1.94 19.91
C ARG A 133 22.80 1.07 18.85
N SER A 134 22.03 0.08 19.29
CA SER A 134 21.01 -0.56 18.45
C SER A 134 19.78 0.32 18.34
N GLY A 135 19.15 0.34 17.18
CA GLY A 135 17.83 0.93 17.01
C GLY A 135 17.49 1.20 15.55
N ILE A 136 16.38 1.89 15.32
CA ILE A 136 15.91 2.24 13.98
C ILE A 136 16.04 3.74 13.80
N ALA A 137 16.83 4.17 12.84
CA ALA A 137 17.02 5.57 12.49
C ALA A 137 16.36 5.89 11.14
N PRO A 138 15.46 6.89 11.08
CA PRO A 138 15.00 7.41 9.81
C PRO A 138 16.02 8.39 9.22
N PHE A 139 16.22 8.33 7.91
CA PHE A 139 17.08 9.25 7.15
C PHE A 139 16.38 9.76 5.90
N GLU A 140 16.81 10.91 5.41
CA GLU A 140 16.23 11.60 4.25
C GLU A 140 17.27 11.76 3.14
N VAL A 141 16.86 11.42 1.91
CA VAL A 141 17.64 11.62 0.68
C VAL A 141 16.84 12.52 -0.26
N GLY A 142 17.47 13.63 -0.67
CA GLY A 142 16.97 14.61 -1.62
C GLY A 142 17.75 14.53 -2.92
N LEU A 143 17.07 14.35 -4.05
CA LEU A 143 17.71 14.31 -5.37
C LEU A 143 16.96 15.21 -6.36
N LEU A 144 17.60 16.32 -6.73
CA LEU A 144 17.18 17.18 -7.83
C LEU A 144 17.91 16.79 -9.12
N ILE A 145 17.17 16.67 -10.22
CA ILE A 145 17.75 16.46 -11.55
C ILE A 145 17.31 17.61 -12.45
N GLU A 146 18.26 18.20 -13.16
CA GLU A 146 18.03 19.33 -14.05
C GLU A 146 18.51 19.01 -15.46
N THR A 147 17.81 19.59 -16.43
CA THR A 147 18.26 19.58 -17.83
C THR A 147 19.43 20.53 -18.03
N ARG A 148 20.11 20.46 -19.19
CA ARG A 148 21.16 21.43 -19.58
C ARG A 148 20.73 22.90 -19.47
N LYS A 149 19.43 23.20 -19.56
CA LYS A 149 18.89 24.56 -19.46
C LYS A 149 18.59 25.01 -18.02
N GLY A 150 18.98 24.22 -17.01
CA GLY A 150 18.68 24.50 -15.60
C GLY A 150 17.20 24.32 -15.23
N LYS A 151 16.41 23.64 -16.08
CA LYS A 151 15.01 23.30 -15.76
C LYS A 151 14.97 22.00 -14.97
N PRO A 152 14.32 21.95 -13.80
CA PRO A 152 14.08 20.72 -13.05
C PRO A 152 13.31 19.69 -13.88
N LEU A 153 13.66 18.42 -13.72
CA LEU A 153 12.91 17.31 -14.27
C LEU A 153 11.58 17.17 -13.52
N VAL A 154 10.49 16.94 -14.25
CA VAL A 154 9.16 16.76 -13.64
C VAL A 154 9.19 15.59 -12.65
N GLY A 155 8.70 15.81 -11.44
CA GLY A 155 8.76 14.84 -10.34
C GLY A 155 10.02 14.92 -9.47
N THR A 156 10.97 15.81 -9.80
CA THR A 156 12.11 16.14 -8.92
C THR A 156 11.92 17.55 -8.31
N PRO A 157 12.44 17.84 -7.11
CA PRO A 157 13.32 17.00 -6.29
C PRO A 157 12.59 15.79 -5.69
N LEU A 158 13.21 14.62 -5.81
CA LEU A 158 12.77 13.42 -5.09
C LEU A 158 13.08 13.61 -3.62
N ARG A 159 12.10 13.37 -2.76
CA ARG A 159 12.22 13.43 -1.30
C ARG A 159 11.86 12.07 -0.75
N LEU A 160 12.87 11.30 -0.35
CA LEU A 160 12.67 9.96 0.17
C LEU A 160 13.04 9.92 1.64
N LYS A 161 12.08 9.56 2.48
CA LYS A 161 12.30 9.25 3.89
C LYS A 161 12.31 7.73 4.08
N ILE A 162 13.44 7.20 4.52
CA ILE A 162 13.68 5.76 4.61
C ILE A 162 14.10 5.43 6.04
N ARG A 163 13.86 4.20 6.50
CA ARG A 163 14.25 3.71 7.82
C ARG A 163 15.39 2.71 7.70
N LYS A 164 16.42 2.83 8.55
CA LYS A 164 17.53 1.89 8.68
C LYS A 164 17.58 1.35 10.10
N GLU A 165 17.64 0.03 10.23
CA GLU A 165 17.99 -0.62 11.49
C GLU A 165 19.51 -0.61 11.66
N CYS A 166 19.99 -0.37 12.87
CA CYS A 166 21.39 -0.48 13.25
C CYS A 166 21.48 -1.36 14.49
N ALA A 167 22.54 -2.17 14.57
CA ALA A 167 22.89 -3.00 15.71
C ALA A 167 24.26 -2.57 16.24
N PRO A 168 24.53 -2.68 17.57
CA PRO A 168 25.79 -2.25 18.15
C PRO A 168 26.97 -2.93 17.48
N GLU A 169 28.05 -2.18 17.31
CA GLU A 169 29.30 -2.67 16.75
C GLU A 169 29.88 -3.78 17.63
N GLY A 170 29.60 -5.01 17.20
CA GLY A 170 30.17 -6.25 17.69
C GLY A 170 29.92 -7.44 16.75
N ILE A 171 29.33 -7.21 15.58
CA ILE A 171 28.93 -8.27 14.62
C ILE A 171 29.46 -8.05 13.20
N PHE A 172 30.05 -6.90 12.87
CA PHE A 172 30.61 -6.65 11.54
C PHE A 172 32.10 -6.32 11.62
N PRO A 173 33.01 -7.30 11.44
CA PRO A 173 34.31 -6.94 10.91
C PRO A 173 34.04 -6.35 9.52
N ALA A 174 34.52 -5.14 9.24
CA ALA A 174 34.61 -4.63 7.89
C ALA A 174 35.73 -5.37 7.13
N GLY A 175 35.58 -6.69 6.99
CA GLY A 175 36.60 -7.58 6.46
C GLY A 175 36.14 -9.05 6.38
N PRO A 176 36.90 -9.90 5.68
CA PRO A 176 36.66 -11.34 5.56
C PRO A 176 36.52 -11.99 6.95
N ASP A 177 35.40 -12.68 7.25
CA ASP A 177 35.24 -13.39 8.53
C ASP A 177 35.96 -14.75 8.48
N PRO A 178 37.08 -14.96 9.20
CA PRO A 178 37.82 -16.21 9.16
C PRO A 178 36.99 -17.43 9.62
N GLU A 179 35.87 -17.23 10.33
CA GLU A 179 34.95 -18.28 10.76
C GLU A 179 33.66 -18.37 9.92
N CYS A 180 33.60 -17.70 8.78
CA CYS A 180 32.45 -17.67 7.88
C CYS A 180 31.88 -19.07 7.58
N ASP A 181 32.76 -20.06 7.35
CA ASP A 181 32.38 -21.46 7.07
C ASP A 181 31.50 -22.12 8.15
N LYS A 182 31.54 -21.62 9.40
CA LYS A 182 30.74 -22.15 10.52
C LYS A 182 29.49 -21.33 10.82
N LYS A 183 29.43 -20.07 10.38
CA LYS A 183 28.39 -19.12 10.78
C LYS A 183 27.28 -18.99 9.74
N CYS A 184 27.53 -19.28 8.47
CA CYS A 184 26.49 -19.24 7.43
C CYS A 184 25.33 -20.18 7.80
N ALA A 185 24.12 -19.64 7.85
CA ALA A 185 22.91 -20.34 8.22
C ALA A 185 22.02 -20.62 7.00
N ASN A 186 20.93 -21.37 7.23
CA ASN A 186 19.85 -21.60 6.25
C ASN A 186 20.31 -22.15 4.89
N GLY A 187 21.42 -22.88 4.84
CA GLY A 187 21.98 -23.44 3.60
C GLY A 187 22.85 -22.46 2.80
N GLY A 188 23.24 -21.32 3.37
CA GLY A 188 24.27 -20.46 2.79
C GLY A 188 25.66 -21.11 2.81
N TRP A 189 26.50 -20.74 1.85
CA TRP A 189 27.87 -21.25 1.73
C TRP A 189 28.88 -20.11 1.76
N CYS A 190 30.08 -20.37 2.28
CA CYS A 190 31.12 -19.35 2.39
C CYS A 190 32.00 -19.30 1.13
N ASN A 191 32.20 -18.11 0.55
CA ASN A 191 33.06 -17.94 -0.62
C ASN A 191 34.55 -17.75 -0.26
N HIS A 192 35.41 -17.64 -1.28
CA HIS A 192 36.85 -17.43 -1.10
C HIS A 192 37.19 -16.15 -0.34
N ASP A 193 36.38 -15.10 -0.48
CA ASP A 193 36.53 -13.82 0.22
C ASP A 193 35.96 -13.84 1.65
N LYS A 194 35.61 -15.03 2.16
CA LYS A 194 35.05 -15.24 3.50
C LYS A 194 33.75 -14.47 3.75
N ILE A 195 32.88 -14.47 2.74
CA ILE A 195 31.55 -13.87 2.76
C ILE A 195 30.52 -14.98 2.52
N CYS A 196 29.47 -15.04 3.36
CA CYS A 196 28.37 -15.97 3.14
C CYS A 196 27.55 -15.59 1.90
N GLN A 197 27.36 -16.56 1.02
CA GLN A 197 26.49 -16.52 -0.12
C GLN A 197 25.14 -17.11 0.28
N CYS A 198 24.13 -16.25 0.36
CA CYS A 198 22.82 -16.64 0.88
C CYS A 198 21.93 -17.28 -0.20
N PRO A 199 21.15 -18.32 0.18
CA PRO A 199 20.14 -18.87 -0.70
C PRO A 199 18.97 -17.91 -0.87
N GLU A 200 18.13 -18.19 -1.86
CA GLU A 200 16.96 -17.36 -2.17
C GLU A 200 16.06 -17.21 -0.94
N GLY A 201 15.65 -15.97 -0.66
CA GLY A 201 14.80 -15.62 0.48
C GLY A 201 15.53 -15.33 1.79
N TYR A 202 16.86 -15.42 1.84
CA TYR A 202 17.65 -15.15 3.04
C TYR A 202 18.70 -14.06 2.80
N MET A 203 19.02 -13.31 3.86
CA MET A 203 19.99 -12.22 3.82
C MET A 203 20.76 -12.07 5.13
N GLY A 204 21.63 -11.07 5.12
CA GLY A 204 22.52 -10.73 6.22
C GLY A 204 23.88 -11.41 6.10
N LEU A 205 24.84 -10.96 6.92
CA LEU A 205 26.24 -11.42 6.87
C LEU A 205 26.38 -12.95 6.95
N TYR A 206 25.43 -13.60 7.63
CA TYR A 206 25.43 -15.04 7.86
C TYR A 206 24.15 -15.73 7.37
N CYS A 207 23.36 -15.10 6.50
CA CYS A 207 22.13 -15.68 5.94
C CYS A 207 21.08 -16.09 6.98
N LYS A 208 21.08 -15.44 8.15
CA LYS A 208 20.15 -15.75 9.27
C LYS A 208 18.79 -15.10 9.10
N THR A 209 18.73 -13.97 8.41
CA THR A 209 17.53 -13.14 8.32
C THR A 209 16.71 -13.57 7.12
N ALA A 210 15.49 -14.07 7.36
CA ALA A 210 14.57 -14.44 6.29
C ALA A 210 13.84 -13.21 5.74
N LEU A 211 13.53 -13.23 4.44
CA LEU A 211 12.88 -12.15 3.73
C LEU A 211 11.40 -12.48 3.45
N CYS A 212 10.53 -11.60 3.92
CA CYS A 212 9.09 -11.68 3.70
C CYS A 212 8.63 -10.50 2.86
N TYR A 213 8.16 -10.79 1.64
CA TYR A 213 7.47 -9.83 0.80
C TYR A 213 6.10 -10.37 0.37
N PRO A 214 5.00 -9.62 0.59
CA PRO A 214 4.89 -8.43 1.44
C PRO A 214 5.39 -8.64 2.88
N GLN A 215 5.81 -7.56 3.55
CA GLN A 215 6.27 -7.63 4.95
C GLN A 215 5.15 -8.09 5.88
N CYS A 216 5.53 -8.76 6.97
CA CYS A 216 4.58 -9.18 7.99
C CYS A 216 3.98 -7.95 8.70
N MET A 217 2.66 -7.85 8.71
CA MET A 217 1.93 -6.74 9.34
C MET A 217 1.75 -6.98 10.85
N ASN A 218 1.28 -5.95 11.55
CA ASN A 218 0.85 -6.03 12.96
C ASN A 218 1.91 -6.60 13.92
N GLY A 219 3.21 -6.43 13.62
CA GLY A 219 4.31 -6.93 14.43
C GLY A 219 4.65 -8.41 14.24
N GLY A 220 4.19 -9.03 13.15
CA GLY A 220 4.59 -10.39 12.80
C GLY A 220 6.08 -10.50 12.49
N ASN A 221 6.67 -11.67 12.80
CA ASN A 221 8.09 -11.94 12.55
C ASN A 221 8.26 -12.85 11.33
N CYS A 222 9.25 -12.56 10.48
CA CYS A 222 9.55 -13.39 9.32
C CYS A 222 10.42 -14.58 9.76
N THR A 223 9.86 -15.80 9.75
CA THR A 223 10.58 -17.00 10.23
C THR A 223 11.21 -17.80 9.12
N ALA A 224 10.69 -17.67 7.90
CA ALA A 224 11.23 -18.26 6.68
C ALA A 224 10.80 -17.41 5.47
N PRO A 225 11.42 -17.58 4.29
CA PRO A 225 11.10 -16.79 3.11
C PRO A 225 9.59 -16.74 2.80
N GLY A 226 8.99 -15.56 2.90
CA GLY A 226 7.55 -15.36 2.70
C GLY A 226 6.62 -16.01 3.74
N VAL A 227 7.15 -16.45 4.88
CA VAL A 227 6.40 -17.06 5.99
C VAL A 227 6.47 -16.17 7.22
N CYS A 228 5.30 -15.67 7.63
CA CYS A 228 5.15 -14.84 8.81
C CYS A 228 4.63 -15.64 10.01
N SER A 229 5.29 -15.49 11.15
CA SER A 229 4.76 -15.87 12.46
C SER A 229 3.96 -14.71 13.04
N CYS A 230 2.66 -14.89 13.19
CA CYS A 230 1.77 -13.82 13.63
C CYS A 230 1.66 -13.72 15.15
N PRO A 231 1.58 -12.49 15.70
CA PRO A 231 1.34 -12.31 17.12
C PRO A 231 -0.05 -12.78 17.53
N ASN A 232 -0.24 -13.06 18.81
CA ASN A 232 -1.52 -13.49 19.36
C ASN A 232 -2.66 -12.54 18.96
N GLY A 233 -3.70 -13.08 18.34
CA GLY A 233 -4.84 -12.29 17.88
C GLY A 233 -4.83 -11.89 16.42
N TYR A 234 -3.77 -12.23 15.68
CA TYR A 234 -3.64 -12.01 14.24
C TYR A 234 -3.48 -13.32 13.47
N GLN A 235 -3.88 -13.30 12.21
CA GLN A 235 -3.87 -14.41 11.26
C GLN A 235 -3.71 -13.89 9.83
N GLY A 236 -3.56 -14.82 8.88
CA GLY A 236 -3.31 -14.50 7.48
C GLY A 236 -1.86 -14.76 7.11
N ARG A 237 -1.56 -14.73 5.81
CA ARG A 237 -0.21 -15.05 5.31
C ARG A 237 0.82 -14.00 5.74
N HIS A 238 0.37 -12.76 5.89
CA HIS A 238 1.18 -11.61 6.29
C HIS A 238 0.65 -10.97 7.59
N CYS A 239 -0.08 -11.72 8.42
CA CYS A 239 -0.66 -11.24 9.68
C CYS A 239 -1.64 -10.06 9.54
N GLU A 240 -2.29 -9.96 8.38
CA GLU A 240 -3.18 -8.87 7.99
C GLU A 240 -4.60 -8.94 8.58
N GLY A 241 -5.01 -10.11 9.10
CA GLY A 241 -6.35 -10.37 9.62
C GLY A 241 -6.37 -10.54 11.14
N GLY A 242 -7.44 -10.11 11.80
CA GLY A 242 -7.67 -10.44 13.21
C GLY A 242 -8.27 -11.82 13.40
N ILE A 243 -8.09 -12.39 14.60
CA ILE A 243 -8.78 -13.62 15.05
C ILE A 243 -9.90 -13.23 16.01
N CYS A 244 -11.16 -13.43 15.64
CA CYS A 244 -12.30 -13.20 16.53
C CYS A 244 -12.98 -14.52 16.84
N ARG A 245 -13.27 -14.78 18.13
CA ARG A 245 -14.04 -15.96 18.55
C ARG A 245 -15.45 -15.91 17.99
N ASP A 246 -16.06 -14.73 18.08
CA ASP A 246 -17.36 -14.45 17.50
C ASP A 246 -17.23 -13.67 16.19
N LYS A 247 -18.04 -14.02 15.18
CA LYS A 247 -18.07 -13.29 13.91
C LYS A 247 -18.59 -11.86 14.10
N CYS A 248 -17.91 -10.92 13.47
CA CYS A 248 -18.39 -9.56 13.28
C CYS A 248 -19.67 -9.57 12.41
N LEU A 249 -20.69 -8.85 12.85
CA LEU A 249 -22.00 -8.75 12.20
C LEU A 249 -22.05 -7.56 11.24
N ASN A 250 -23.12 -7.49 10.44
CA ASN A 250 -23.45 -6.34 9.58
C ASN A 250 -22.32 -5.88 8.64
N GLY A 251 -21.43 -6.81 8.24
CA GLY A 251 -20.29 -6.52 7.35
C GLY A 251 -19.04 -6.00 8.06
N GLY A 252 -18.97 -6.10 9.40
CA GLY A 252 -17.75 -5.81 10.15
C GLY A 252 -16.59 -6.75 9.81
N LYS A 253 -15.37 -6.24 9.89
CA LYS A 253 -14.13 -6.99 9.65
C LYS A 253 -13.41 -7.24 10.96
N CYS A 254 -12.99 -8.47 11.22
CA CYS A 254 -12.13 -8.75 12.38
C CYS A 254 -10.72 -8.23 12.11
N ILE A 255 -10.26 -7.29 12.93
CA ILE A 255 -8.96 -6.62 12.75
C ILE A 255 -7.93 -7.01 13.81
N GLN A 256 -8.39 -7.47 14.98
CA GLN A 256 -7.54 -7.97 16.07
C GLN A 256 -8.37 -8.94 16.95
N LYS A 257 -7.73 -9.60 17.93
CA LYS A 257 -8.37 -10.48 18.91
C LYS A 257 -9.68 -9.91 19.44
N ASP A 258 -10.80 -10.53 19.05
CA ASP A 258 -12.17 -10.16 19.46
C ASP A 258 -12.53 -8.68 19.21
N THR A 259 -11.86 -8.04 18.25
CA THR A 259 -12.07 -6.64 17.88
C THR A 259 -12.52 -6.53 16.42
N CYS A 260 -13.73 -6.01 16.25
CA CYS A 260 -14.34 -5.76 14.95
C CYS A 260 -14.22 -4.29 14.53
N GLU A 261 -13.76 -4.07 13.31
CA GLU A 261 -13.92 -2.82 12.60
C GLU A 261 -15.32 -2.77 11.99
N CYS A 262 -16.13 -1.79 12.41
CA CYS A 262 -17.52 -1.69 11.99
C CYS A 262 -17.69 -0.74 10.79
N PRO A 263 -18.50 -1.13 9.78
CA PRO A 263 -18.84 -0.23 8.70
C PRO A 263 -19.66 0.95 9.22
N LYS A 264 -19.62 2.07 8.47
CA LYS A 264 -20.37 3.28 8.81
C LYS A 264 -21.84 2.97 9.11
N GLY A 265 -22.34 3.52 10.21
CA GLY A 265 -23.71 3.30 10.68
C GLY A 265 -23.91 2.05 11.53
N TYR A 266 -22.84 1.33 11.89
CA TYR A 266 -22.86 0.24 12.86
C TYR A 266 -21.82 0.45 13.96
N PHE A 267 -22.08 -0.10 15.14
CA PHE A 267 -21.22 -0.01 16.32
C PHE A 267 -21.51 -1.17 17.29
N GLY A 268 -20.72 -1.27 18.37
CA GLY A 268 -20.72 -2.41 19.27
C GLY A 268 -19.51 -3.32 19.05
N ARG A 269 -19.30 -4.28 19.93
CA ARG A 269 -18.10 -5.15 19.89
C ARG A 269 -18.07 -6.02 18.64
N ARG A 270 -19.24 -6.38 18.13
CA ARG A 270 -19.47 -7.20 16.95
C ARG A 270 -20.22 -6.44 15.86
N CYS A 271 -20.30 -5.11 15.93
CA CYS A 271 -21.09 -4.29 15.01
C CYS A 271 -22.59 -4.65 15.02
N GLU A 272 -23.09 -5.08 16.18
CA GLU A 272 -24.45 -5.56 16.40
C GLU A 272 -25.49 -4.43 16.43
N TYR A 273 -25.08 -3.22 16.78
CA TYR A 273 -25.95 -2.06 16.87
C TYR A 273 -25.84 -1.19 15.63
N SER A 274 -26.95 -0.61 15.19
CA SER A 274 -26.97 0.37 14.10
C SER A 274 -27.23 1.78 14.61
N LYS A 275 -26.48 2.76 14.10
CA LYS A 275 -26.65 4.19 14.39
C LYS A 275 -26.89 4.95 13.09
N CYS A 276 -27.87 5.82 13.11
CA CYS A 276 -28.18 6.70 11.98
C CYS A 276 -27.63 8.09 12.32
N VAL A 277 -26.90 8.70 11.37
CA VAL A 277 -26.41 10.08 11.52
C VAL A 277 -27.59 11.04 11.37
N ILE A 278 -28.44 10.77 10.37
CA ILE A 278 -29.73 11.44 10.22
C ILE A 278 -30.77 10.62 11.01
N PRO A 279 -31.34 11.15 12.10
CA PRO A 279 -32.23 10.40 12.96
C PRO A 279 -33.49 9.95 12.21
N CYS A 280 -34.03 8.80 12.60
CA CYS A 280 -35.30 8.33 12.10
C CYS A 280 -36.43 9.16 12.73
N LEU A 281 -37.30 9.71 11.90
CA LEU A 281 -38.47 10.47 12.32
C LEU A 281 -39.63 9.53 12.69
N ASN A 282 -40.67 10.11 13.31
CA ASN A 282 -41.94 9.45 13.56
C ASN A 282 -41.82 8.08 14.28
N GLY A 283 -40.86 7.94 15.19
CA GLY A 283 -40.65 6.71 15.96
C GLY A 283 -39.94 5.57 15.21
N GLY A 284 -39.34 5.85 14.04
CA GLY A 284 -38.56 4.88 13.30
C GLY A 284 -37.30 4.41 14.05
N LYS A 285 -36.87 3.18 13.79
CA LYS A 285 -35.64 2.60 14.35
C LYS A 285 -34.58 2.46 13.28
N CYS A 286 -33.34 2.80 13.60
CA CYS A 286 -32.23 2.64 12.67
C CYS A 286 -32.01 1.15 12.35
N ARG A 287 -31.66 0.85 11.09
CA ARG A 287 -31.32 -0.51 10.62
C ARG A 287 -30.04 -0.55 9.77
N GLY A 288 -29.27 0.55 9.74
CA GLY A 288 -28.00 0.64 9.02
C GLY A 288 -27.62 2.09 8.74
N ALA A 289 -26.67 2.32 7.83
CA ALA A 289 -26.22 3.66 7.45
C ALA A 289 -27.37 4.51 6.90
N ASN A 290 -27.93 5.40 7.74
CA ASN A 290 -28.99 6.34 7.38
C ASN A 290 -30.24 5.67 6.76
N LYS A 291 -30.57 4.45 7.21
CA LYS A 291 -31.79 3.75 6.79
C LYS A 291 -32.61 3.36 8.00
N CYS A 292 -33.89 3.72 7.97
CA CYS A 292 -34.82 3.52 9.05
C CYS A 292 -35.83 2.41 8.75
N ARG A 293 -36.17 1.65 9.77
CA ARG A 293 -37.35 0.80 9.82
C ARG A 293 -38.50 1.65 10.33
N CYS A 294 -39.46 1.93 9.45
CA CYS A 294 -40.58 2.81 9.75
C CYS A 294 -41.74 2.07 10.42
N PRO A 295 -42.45 2.73 11.37
CA PRO A 295 -43.72 2.22 11.89
C PRO A 295 -44.80 2.21 10.81
N LEU A 296 -45.89 1.50 11.09
CA LEU A 296 -47.08 1.47 10.21
C LEU A 296 -47.58 2.90 9.95
N GLY A 297 -47.84 3.23 8.68
CA GLY A 297 -48.30 4.56 8.26
C GLY A 297 -47.19 5.57 7.96
N TYR A 298 -45.90 5.18 8.06
CA TYR A 298 -44.78 6.02 7.65
C TYR A 298 -43.86 5.28 6.67
N ARG A 299 -43.26 6.01 5.73
CA ARG A 299 -42.30 5.51 4.73
C ARG A 299 -41.21 6.54 4.44
N GLY A 300 -40.27 6.20 3.57
CA GLY A 300 -39.06 6.99 3.30
C GLY A 300 -37.82 6.40 3.97
N ASN A 301 -36.64 6.97 3.68
CA ASN A 301 -35.38 6.46 4.24
C ASN A 301 -35.23 6.83 5.73
N HIS A 302 -35.91 7.88 6.16
CA HIS A 302 -35.91 8.44 7.51
C HIS A 302 -37.31 8.48 8.12
N CYS A 303 -38.28 7.78 7.54
CA CYS A 303 -39.68 7.76 7.97
C CYS A 303 -40.35 9.15 7.94
N GLU A 304 -39.90 9.99 7.03
CA GLU A 304 -40.33 11.38 6.83
C GLU A 304 -41.68 11.50 6.09
N ILE A 305 -42.11 10.45 5.41
CA ILE A 305 -43.33 10.46 4.60
C ILE A 305 -44.46 9.80 5.39
N ASP A 306 -45.49 10.56 5.79
CA ASP A 306 -46.74 10.00 6.32
C ASP A 306 -47.56 9.41 5.17
N SER A 307 -47.68 8.09 5.13
CA SER A 307 -48.42 7.38 4.09
C SER A 307 -49.94 7.39 4.30
N ARG A 308 -50.43 7.86 5.45
CA ARG A 308 -51.86 8.01 5.75
C ARG A 308 -52.43 9.34 5.22
N VAL A 309 -51.58 10.36 5.06
CA VAL A 309 -52.01 11.67 4.54
C VAL A 309 -52.33 11.61 3.04
N ALA A 310 -51.68 10.72 2.28
CA ALA A 310 -51.98 10.51 0.86
C ALA A 310 -53.32 9.80 0.57
N GLN A 311 -54.08 9.38 1.61
CA GLN A 311 -55.29 8.58 1.48
C GLN A 311 -56.62 9.34 1.58
N ARG A 312 -56.62 10.68 1.66
CA ARG A 312 -57.82 11.46 1.27
C ARG A 312 -57.76 11.78 -0.23
N SER A 313 -57.62 10.70 -1.00
CA SER A 313 -57.06 10.60 -2.35
C SER A 313 -57.75 11.44 -3.42
N LEU A 314 -56.97 12.27 -4.14
CA LEU A 314 -57.34 12.82 -5.46
C LEU A 314 -57.50 11.71 -6.52
N CYS A 315 -56.85 10.54 -6.33
CA CYS A 315 -56.94 9.43 -7.26
C CYS A 315 -58.08 8.47 -6.92
N THR A 316 -58.76 7.96 -7.95
CA THR A 316 -59.88 7.00 -7.81
C THR A 316 -59.45 5.67 -7.18
N LYS A 317 -58.17 5.29 -7.34
CA LYS A 317 -57.56 4.13 -6.68
C LYS A 317 -56.17 4.51 -6.15
N PRO A 318 -55.77 4.01 -4.96
CA PRO A 318 -54.48 4.34 -4.38
C PRO A 318 -53.30 3.74 -5.19
N CYS A 319 -52.21 4.50 -5.25
CA CYS A 319 -50.93 4.05 -5.79
C CYS A 319 -50.24 3.14 -4.77
N ALA A 320 -49.74 1.97 -5.19
CA ALA A 320 -49.12 0.99 -4.30
C ALA A 320 -47.74 1.44 -3.77
N HIS A 321 -46.88 1.91 -4.67
CA HIS A 321 -45.52 2.40 -4.37
C HIS A 321 -45.23 3.71 -5.11
N GLY A 322 -45.95 4.77 -4.75
CA GLY A 322 -45.83 6.06 -5.41
C GLY A 322 -46.66 7.16 -4.75
N SER A 323 -46.72 8.32 -5.41
CA SER A 323 -47.60 9.44 -5.07
C SER A 323 -48.63 9.68 -6.17
N CYS A 324 -49.86 9.98 -5.77
CA CYS A 324 -50.92 10.36 -6.69
C CYS A 324 -50.72 11.82 -7.14
N GLN A 325 -50.74 12.06 -8.44
CA GLN A 325 -50.71 13.39 -9.03
C GLN A 325 -52.15 13.94 -9.23
N PRO A 326 -52.32 15.27 -9.40
CA PRO A 326 -53.63 15.88 -9.57
C PRO A 326 -54.41 15.40 -10.80
N ASP A 327 -53.71 14.85 -11.80
CA ASP A 327 -54.27 14.30 -13.04
C ASP A 327 -54.76 12.84 -12.91
N ASN A 328 -54.89 12.32 -11.67
CA ASN A 328 -55.28 10.94 -11.38
C ASN A 328 -54.24 9.89 -11.87
N THR A 329 -52.98 10.28 -12.06
CA THR A 329 -51.88 9.35 -12.37
C THR A 329 -50.98 9.10 -11.15
N CYS A 330 -50.27 7.97 -11.16
CA CYS A 330 -49.33 7.61 -10.10
C CYS A 330 -47.88 7.87 -10.53
N LEU A 331 -47.17 8.73 -9.80
CA LEU A 331 -45.71 8.86 -9.88
C LEU A 331 -45.06 7.78 -9.03
N CYS A 332 -44.29 6.88 -9.64
CA CYS A 332 -43.73 5.73 -8.93
C CYS A 332 -42.42 6.04 -8.20
N ASP A 333 -42.30 5.47 -7.00
CA ASP A 333 -41.06 5.49 -6.23
C ASP A 333 -39.95 4.75 -7.01
N PRO A 334 -38.66 5.11 -6.86
CA PRO A 334 -37.56 4.47 -7.58
C PRO A 334 -37.57 2.93 -7.45
N GLY A 335 -37.49 2.24 -8.59
CA GLY A 335 -37.54 0.77 -8.65
C GLY A 335 -38.95 0.18 -8.76
N TRP A 336 -39.98 1.02 -8.85
CA TRP A 336 -41.36 0.61 -9.10
C TRP A 336 -41.88 1.21 -10.41
N SER A 337 -42.79 0.49 -11.07
CA SER A 337 -43.40 0.87 -12.34
C SER A 337 -44.83 0.34 -12.46
N GLY A 338 -45.51 0.73 -13.54
CA GLY A 338 -46.90 0.39 -13.81
C GLY A 338 -47.88 1.48 -13.36
N ARG A 339 -49.11 1.42 -13.87
CA ARG A 339 -50.13 2.49 -13.72
C ARG A 339 -50.46 2.85 -12.27
N ARG A 340 -50.29 1.92 -11.32
CA ARG A 340 -50.45 2.15 -9.88
C ARG A 340 -49.18 1.82 -9.11
N CYS A 341 -48.03 1.80 -9.78
CA CYS A 341 -46.73 1.48 -9.20
C CYS A 341 -46.70 0.10 -8.53
N GLN A 342 -47.44 -0.86 -9.10
CA GLN A 342 -47.60 -2.20 -8.56
C GLN A 342 -46.51 -3.18 -9.02
N LEU A 343 -45.71 -2.80 -10.02
CA LEU A 343 -44.69 -3.66 -10.60
C LEU A 343 -43.31 -3.25 -10.07
N ARG A 344 -42.49 -4.21 -9.64
CA ARG A 344 -41.07 -3.97 -9.40
C ARG A 344 -40.34 -3.94 -10.73
N VAL A 345 -39.52 -2.91 -10.93
CA VAL A 345 -38.58 -2.86 -12.05
C VAL A 345 -37.48 -3.88 -11.76
N GLN A 346 -37.57 -5.06 -12.40
CA GLN A 346 -36.48 -6.02 -12.37
C GLN A 346 -35.36 -5.51 -13.27
N LEU A 347 -34.24 -5.10 -12.66
CA LEU A 347 -33.00 -4.87 -13.38
C LEU A 347 -32.55 -6.22 -13.97
N GLN A 348 -32.85 -6.44 -15.26
CA GLN A 348 -32.29 -7.57 -15.98
C GLN A 348 -30.77 -7.43 -15.95
N LYS A 349 -30.11 -8.32 -15.19
CA LYS A 349 -28.68 -8.58 -15.32
C LYS A 349 -28.45 -8.91 -16.79
N LYS A 350 -27.79 -8.02 -17.54
CA LYS A 350 -27.22 -8.35 -18.84
C LYS A 350 -26.35 -9.60 -18.64
N LYS A 351 -26.80 -10.73 -19.16
CA LYS A 351 -25.98 -11.92 -19.33
C LYS A 351 -24.87 -11.51 -20.29
N GLY A 352 -23.63 -11.45 -19.79
CA GLY A 352 -22.45 -11.33 -20.63
C GLY A 352 -22.39 -12.55 -21.53
N THR A 353 -22.44 -12.31 -22.83
CA THR A 353 -22.21 -13.31 -23.86
C THR A 353 -20.75 -13.74 -23.81
N THR A 354 -20.58 -15.04 -24.08
CA THR A 354 -19.42 -15.92 -24.07
C THR A 354 -18.16 -15.36 -24.71
#